data_AF-V5YNR2-F1
#
_entry.id   AF-V5YNR2-F1
#
_cell.length_a   1.000
_cell.length_b   1.000
_cell.length_c   1.000
_cell.angle_alpha   90.00
_cell.angle_beta   90.00
_cell.angle_gamma   90.00
#
_symmetry.space_group_name_H-M   'P 1'
#
loop_
_entity.id
_entity.type
_entity.pdbx_description
1 polymer ?
#
loop_
_entity_poly.entity_id
_entity_poly.type
_entity_poly.pdbx_seq_one_letter_code
_entity_poly.pdbx_strand_id
1 'polypeptide(L)' 'MWCYWREGAYFRRDHASVFRIHDEHDTPVSSYWLASPPWFGDPAEDAAILRRRFKTPEAAMAFSDRTWKEGFNNQS' A
#
# COMPACT_ATOMS: atom_id res chain seq x y z
N MET A 1 -1.17 -1.77 15.50
CA MET A 1 0.17 -2.37 15.65
C MET A 1 0.58 -2.92 14.29
N TRP A 2 1.77 -2.55 13.82
CA TRP A 2 2.29 -2.89 12.50
C TRP A 2 2.85 -4.32 12.52
N CYS A 3 2.63 -5.08 11.44
CA CYS A 3 3.24 -6.40 11.29
C CYS A 3 4.25 -6.34 10.15
N TYR A 4 5.52 -6.62 10.47
CA TYR A 4 6.57 -6.82 9.49
C TYR A 4 6.30 -8.14 8.78
N TRP A 5 6.35 -8.15 7.45
CA TRP A 5 6.43 -9.40 6.71
C TRP A 5 7.77 -9.55 5.98
N ARG A 6 8.36 -8.47 5.43
CA ARG A 6 9.73 -8.41 4.82
C ARG A 6 10.29 -6.97 4.76
N GLU A 7 11.58 -6.78 4.45
CA GLU A 7 12.24 -5.47 4.24
C GLU A 7 11.70 -4.68 3.02
N GLY A 8 10.42 -4.32 3.00
CA GLY A 8 9.85 -3.66 1.84
C GLY A 8 8.34 -3.71 1.71
N ALA A 9 7.63 -4.32 2.66
CA ALA A 9 6.17 -4.33 2.66
C ALA A 9 5.61 -4.12 4.07
N TYR A 10 4.67 -3.20 4.20
CA TYR A 10 3.94 -2.94 5.44
C TYR A 10 2.47 -3.28 5.23
N PHE A 11 1.89 -3.98 6.20
CA PHE A 11 0.48 -4.37 6.18
C PHE A 11 -0.21 -3.88 7.45
N ARG A 12 -1.46 -3.44 7.30
CA ARG A 12 -2.38 -3.11 8.38
C ARG A 12 -3.45 -4.19 8.49
N ARG A 13 -4.11 -4.23 9.65
CA ARG A 13 -5.14 -5.23 10.00
C ARG A 13 -6.39 -5.15 9.11
N ASP A 14 -6.63 -4.00 8.49
CA ASP A 14 -7.70 -3.73 7.53
C ASP A 14 -7.30 -4.09 6.09
N HIS A 15 -6.20 -4.85 5.90
CA HIS A 15 -5.63 -5.24 4.61
C HIS A 15 -5.01 -4.09 3.79
N ALA A 16 -4.94 -2.87 4.34
CA ALA A 16 -4.20 -1.80 3.69
C ALA A 16 -2.71 -2.11 3.75
N SER A 17 -2.02 -1.96 2.63
CA SER A 17 -0.59 -2.24 2.56
C SER A 17 0.16 -1.27 1.66
N VAL A 18 1.48 -1.25 1.82
CA VAL A 18 2.40 -0.56 0.92
C VAL A 18 3.59 -1.45 0.67
N PHE A 19 4.15 -1.41 -0.52
CA PHE A 19 5.26 -2.29 -0.90
C PHE A 19 6.26 -1.62 -1.86
N ARG A 20 7.50 -2.12 -1.87
CA ARG A 20 8.49 -1.86 -2.92
C ARG A 20 8.56 -3.03 -3.88
N ILE A 21 9.04 -2.78 -5.09
CA ILE A 21 9.35 -3.83 -6.05
C ILE A 21 10.70 -4.41 -5.69
N HIS A 22 10.73 -5.73 -5.53
CA HIS A 22 11.91 -6.52 -5.25
C HIS A 22 12.19 -7.45 -6.43
N ASP A 23 13.45 -7.84 -6.62
CA ASP A 23 13.81 -8.91 -7.55
C ASP A 23 13.54 -10.30 -6.95
N GLU A 24 13.91 -11.34 -7.70
CA GLU A 24 13.78 -12.75 -7.28
C GLU A 24 14.63 -13.11 -6.06
N HIS A 25 15.62 -12.29 -5.71
CA HIS A 25 16.50 -12.45 -4.55
C HIS A 25 16.09 -11.57 -3.36
N ASP A 26 14.87 -10.99 -3.41
CA ASP A 26 14.33 -10.10 -2.39
C ASP A 26 15.12 -8.79 -2.21
N THR A 27 15.90 -8.38 -3.22
CA THR A 27 16.60 -7.09 -3.22
C THR A 27 15.66 -6.00 -3.73
N PRO A 28 15.51 -4.86 -3.02
CA PRO A 28 14.68 -3.76 -3.50
C PRO A 28 15.27 -3.18 -4.79
N VAL A 29 14.55 -3.31 -5.89
CA VAL A 29 14.93 -2.76 -7.21
C VAL A 29 14.24 -1.43 -7.52
N SER A 30 13.21 -1.07 -6.76
CA SER A 30 12.57 0.24 -6.85
C SER A 30 13.07 1.21 -5.77
N SER A 31 13.34 2.45 -6.17
CA SER A 31 13.56 3.59 -5.26
C SER A 31 12.26 4.21 -4.74
N TYR A 32 11.12 3.63 -5.10
CA TYR A 32 9.79 4.12 -4.75
C TYR A 32 8.95 3.02 -4.09
N TRP A 33 7.93 3.47 -3.37
CA TRP A 33 6.89 2.70 -2.71
C TRP A 33 5.59 2.78 -3.49
N LEU A 34 4.81 1.70 -3.43
CA LEU A 34 3.49 1.56 -4.02
C LEU A 34 2.47 1.43 -2.91
N ALA A 35 1.33 2.08 -3.10
CA ALA A 35 0.17 1.95 -2.24
C ALA A 35 -0.69 0.78 -2.70
N SER A 36 -1.13 -0.05 -1.76
CA SER A 36 -2.05 -1.15 -1.96
C SER A 36 -3.16 -1.05 -0.92
N PRO A 37 -4.10 -0.09 -1.07
CA PRO A 37 -5.27 -0.03 -0.22
C PRO A 37 -6.07 -1.33 -0.32
N PRO A 38 -6.95 -1.61 0.65
CA PRO A 38 -7.84 -2.75 0.58
C PRO A 38 -8.75 -2.59 -0.65
N TRP A 39 -9.01 -3.71 -1.31
CA TRP A 39 -9.50 -3.81 -2.69
C TRP A 39 -10.82 -3.04 -2.94
N PHE A 40 -10.93 -2.28 -4.03
CA PHE A 40 -12.19 -1.56 -4.39
C PHE A 40 -13.08 -2.33 -5.39
N GLY A 41 -12.63 -3.47 -5.90
CA GLY A 41 -13.41 -4.28 -6.84
C GLY A 41 -13.56 -3.68 -8.25
N ASP A 42 -13.07 -2.46 -8.50
CA ASP A 42 -12.98 -1.85 -9.84
C ASP A 42 -11.53 -1.95 -10.38
N PRO A 43 -11.29 -2.75 -11.43
CA PRO A 43 -9.96 -2.91 -12.05
C PRO A 43 -9.34 -1.62 -12.56
N ALA A 44 -10.13 -0.61 -12.97
CA ALA A 44 -9.62 0.65 -13.49
C ALA A 44 -9.09 1.55 -12.36
N GLU A 45 -9.81 1.59 -11.24
CA GLU A 45 -9.37 2.31 -10.04
C GLU A 45 -8.15 1.63 -9.41
N ASP A 46 -8.17 0.29 -9.32
CA ASP A 46 -7.05 -0.51 -8.84
C ASP A 46 -5.78 -0.24 -9.66
N ALA A 47 -5.89 -0.20 -10.99
CA ALA A 47 -4.76 0.10 -11.87
C ALA A 47 -4.23 1.53 -11.70
N ALA A 48 -5.10 2.51 -11.45
CA ALA A 48 -4.69 3.90 -11.23
C ALA A 48 -3.97 4.08 -9.89
N ILE A 49 -4.43 3.39 -8.85
CA ILE A 49 -3.85 3.37 -7.51
C ILE A 49 -2.48 2.70 -7.51
N LEU A 50 -2.38 1.50 -8.09
CA LEU A 50 -1.14 0.71 -8.13
C LEU A 50 -0.02 1.33 -8.99
N ARG A 51 -0.36 2.26 -9.89
CA ARG A 51 0.63 3.00 -10.70
C ARG A 51 1.27 4.16 -9.94
N ARG A 52 0.74 4.55 -8.78
CA ARG A 52 1.21 5.73 -8.06
C ARG A 52 2.43 5.41 -7.20
N ARG A 53 3.49 6.19 -7.42
CA ARG A 53 4.82 5.99 -6.81
C ARG A 53 5.07 7.02 -5.73
N PHE A 54 5.54 6.57 -4.57
CA PHE A 54 5.82 7.40 -3.41
C PHE A 54 7.28 7.29 -2.99
N LYS A 55 7.86 8.38 -2.46
CA LYS A 55 9.26 8.36 -2.00
C LYS A 55 9.45 7.64 -0.67
N THR A 56 8.40 7.58 0.15
CA THR A 56 8.46 6.99 1.49
C THR A 56 7.26 6.06 1.71
N PRO A 57 7.37 5.04 2.59
CA PRO A 57 6.26 4.16 2.91
C PRO A 57 5.12 4.90 3.61
N GLU A 58 5.42 5.94 4.40
CA GLU A 58 4.40 6.74 5.10
C GLU A 58 3.53 7.52 4.12
N ALA A 59 4.12 8.09 3.07
CA ALA A 59 3.39 8.81 2.03
C ALA A 59 2.48 7.86 1.22
N ALA A 60 2.97 6.64 0.92
CA ALA A 60 2.17 5.60 0.30
C ALA A 60 1.00 5.18 1.21
N MET A 61 1.23 5.07 2.52
CA MET A 61 0.21 4.64 3.47
C MET A 61 -0.85 5.71 3.67
N ALA A 62 -0.44 6.97 3.80
CA ALA A 62 -1.39 8.09 3.87
C ALA A 62 -2.28 8.16 2.61
N PHE A 63 -1.75 7.75 1.45
CA PHE A 63 -2.57 7.61 0.25
C PHE A 63 -3.52 6.41 0.34
N SER A 64 -3.05 5.24 0.79
CA SER A 64 -3.93 4.08 1.03
C SER A 64 -5.08 4.43 1.99
N ASP A 65 -4.78 5.11 3.10
CA ASP A 65 -5.76 5.52 4.12
C ASP A 65 -6.80 6.50 3.56
N ARG A 66 -6.37 7.46 2.74
CA ARG A 66 -7.28 8.41 2.09
C ARG A 66 -8.15 7.77 1.02
N THR A 67 -7.62 6.77 0.33
CA THR A 67 -8.34 6.08 -0.74
C THR A 67 -9.37 5.13 -0.14
N TRP A 68 -9.05 4.48 0.98
CA TRP A 68 -9.92 3.56 1.72
C TRP A 68 -11.02 4.29 2.50
N LYS A 69 -12.13 4.56 1.82
CA LYS A 69 -13.30 5.25 2.38
C LYS A 69 -14.03 4.46 3.47
N GLU A 70 -14.03 3.12 3.43
CA GLU A 70 -14.79 2.30 4.39
C GLU A 70 -14.14 2.21 5.79
N GLY A 71 -12.80 2.28 5.87
CA GLY A 71 -12.10 2.26 7.15
C GLY A 71 -12.26 3.55 7.97
N PHE A 72 -12.63 4.66 7.32
CA PHE A 72 -12.92 5.93 7.98
C PHE A 72 -14.32 5.96 8.63
N ASN A 73 -15.28 5.21 8.08
CA ASN A 73 -16.67 5.20 8.56
C ASN A 73 -16.94 4.21 9.71
N ASN A 74 -16.04 3.24 9.97
CA ASN A 74 -16.20 2.25 11.04
C ASN A 74 -15.44 2.61 12.34
N GLN A 75 -15.02 3.87 12.49
CA GLN A 75 -14.39 4.38 13.73
C GLN A 75 -15.19 5.53 14.38
N SER A 76 -16.48 5.68 14.04
CA SER A 76 -17.41 6.60 14.74
C SER A 76 -18.15 5.89 15.87
#